data_AF-A0A9D2K254-F1
#
_entry.id   AF-A0A9D2K254-F1
#
_cell.length_a   1.000
_cell.length_b   1.000
_cell.length_c   1.000
_cell.angle_alpha   90.00
_cell.angle_beta   90.00
_cell.angle_gamma   90.00
#
_symmetry.space_group_name_H-M   'P 1'
#
loop_
_entity.id
_entity.type
_entity.pdbx_description
1 polymer ?
#
loop_
_entity_poly.entity_id
_entity_poly.type
_entity_poly.pdbx_seq_one_letter_code
_entity_poly.pdbx_strand_id
1 'polypeptide(L)'
;RQDFTNYCKVFCDTIEHAGYDSMIYANMKWMAFTLDMEELTDYRFWYADYHELPQCPYEYTIWQYSENGTVPGINTPVDLNIWFQKEG
;
A
#
# COMPACT_ATOMS: atom_id res chain seq x y z
N ARG A 1 -7.60 -11.94 11.56
CA ARG A 1 -7.95 -10.59 11.08
C ARG A 1 -7.43 -9.55 12.04
N GLN A 2 -7.94 -9.51 13.28
CA GLN A 2 -7.55 -8.49 14.28
C GLN A 2 -6.05 -8.40 14.57
N ASP A 3 -5.35 -9.52 14.73
CA ASP A 3 -3.91 -9.47 15.08
C ASP A 3 -3.08 -8.78 14.00
N PHE A 4 -3.31 -9.12 12.72
CA PHE A 4 -2.61 -8.48 11.61
C PHE A 4 -2.95 -6.98 11.50
N THR A 5 -4.22 -6.62 11.67
CA THR A 5 -4.64 -5.21 11.76
C THR A 5 -3.89 -4.49 12.87
N ASN A 6 -3.85 -5.07 14.07
CA ASN A 6 -3.18 -4.48 15.22
C ASN A 6 -1.66 -4.35 15.01
N TYR A 7 -1.03 -5.32 14.35
CA TYR A 7 0.40 -5.23 14.02
C TYR A 7 0.70 -4.10 13.04
N CYS A 8 -0.16 -3.88 12.04
CA CYS A 8 -0.05 -2.73 11.14
C CYS A 8 -0.13 -1.41 11.91
N LYS A 9 -1.12 -1.26 12.80
CA LYS A 9 -1.31 -0.06 13.63
C LYS A 9 -0.10 0.19 14.52
N VAL A 10 0.31 -0.81 15.31
CA VAL A 10 1.46 -0.71 16.23
C VAL A 10 2.73 -0.30 15.49
N PHE A 11 2.99 -0.88 14.31
CA PHE A 11 4.15 -0.50 13.52
C PHE A 11 4.06 0.96 13.05
N CYS A 12 2.97 1.34 12.40
CA CYS A 12 2.79 2.68 11.85
C CYS A 12 2.84 3.74 12.94
N ASP A 13 2.09 3.53 14.03
CA ASP A 13 2.09 4.42 15.19
C ASP A 13 3.51 4.57 15.76
N THR A 14 4.25 3.48 15.94
CA THR A 14 5.61 3.55 16.52
C THR A 14 6.56 4.38 15.66
N ILE A 15 6.50 4.22 14.33
CA ILE A 15 7.33 4.94 13.38
C ILE A 15 6.96 6.44 13.35
N GLU A 16 5.66 6.75 13.39
CA GLU A 16 5.16 8.12 13.39
C GLU A 16 5.45 8.85 14.70
N HIS A 17 5.34 8.18 15.85
CA HIS A 17 5.75 8.73 17.14
C HIS A 17 7.26 9.03 17.19
N ALA A 18 8.08 8.33 16.41
CA ALA A 18 9.50 8.61 16.27
C ALA A 18 9.79 9.75 15.26
N GLY A 19 8.77 10.34 14.64
CA GLY A 19 8.88 11.47 13.71
C GLY A 19 9.11 11.06 12.25
N TYR A 20 8.83 9.81 11.89
CA TYR A 20 8.99 9.30 10.53
C TYR A 20 7.65 8.98 9.88
N ASP A 21 7.60 9.18 8.57
CA ASP A 21 6.48 8.83 7.73
C ASP A 21 6.33 7.30 7.58
N SER A 22 5.11 6.77 7.77
CA SER A 22 4.80 5.34 7.64
C SER A 22 3.74 5.06 6.58
N MET A 23 3.65 3.80 6.13
CA MET A 23 2.66 3.31 5.15
C MET A 23 2.59 1.77 5.16
N ILE A 24 1.41 1.22 4.85
CA ILE A 24 1.14 -0.22 4.78
C ILE A 24 1.17 -0.68 3.31
N TYR A 25 1.98 -1.69 3.00
CA TYR A 25 1.92 -2.36 1.69
C TYR A 25 1.00 -3.58 1.74
N ALA A 26 0.03 -3.67 0.82
CA ALA A 26 -0.89 -4.81 0.75
C ALA A 26 -1.49 -4.98 -0.66
N ASN A 27 -1.85 -6.22 -0.99
CA ASN A 27 -2.66 -6.52 -2.18
C ASN A 27 -4.15 -6.71 -1.82
N MET A 28 -4.99 -6.84 -2.85
CA MET A 28 -6.44 -6.98 -2.68
C MET A 28 -6.86 -8.15 -1.78
N LYS A 29 -6.14 -9.27 -1.82
CA LYS A 29 -6.45 -10.44 -0.97
C LYS A 29 -6.26 -10.11 0.52
N TRP A 30 -5.19 -9.39 0.87
CA TRP A 30 -4.94 -8.97 2.23
C TRP A 30 -5.99 -7.95 2.70
N MET A 31 -6.27 -6.93 1.89
CA MET A 31 -7.26 -5.91 2.21
C MET A 31 -8.68 -6.50 2.37
N ALA A 32 -9.06 -7.46 1.52
CA ALA A 32 -10.39 -8.06 1.56
C ALA A 32 -10.57 -9.09 2.70
N PHE A 33 -9.56 -9.92 2.96
CA PHE A 33 -9.74 -11.13 3.79
C PHE A 33 -8.88 -11.17 5.06
N THR A 34 -7.82 -10.39 5.15
CA THR A 34 -6.83 -10.51 6.25
C THR A 34 -6.82 -9.31 7.16
N LEU A 35 -7.01 -8.11 6.61
CA LEU A 35 -7.03 -6.85 7.35
C LEU A 35 -8.47 -6.39 7.57
N ASP A 36 -8.66 -5.70 8.68
CA ASP A 36 -9.86 -4.88 8.91
C ASP A 36 -9.57 -3.47 8.38
N MET A 37 -10.10 -3.16 7.20
CA MET A 37 -9.79 -1.91 6.51
C MET A 37 -10.49 -0.71 7.14
N GLU A 38 -11.62 -0.90 7.83
CA GLU A 38 -12.32 0.19 8.50
C GLU A 38 -11.45 0.80 9.61
N GLU A 39 -10.70 -0.04 10.33
CA GLU A 39 -9.73 0.37 11.35
C GLU A 39 -8.44 0.98 10.82
N LEU A 40 -8.17 0.86 9.51
CA LEU A 40 -6.90 1.30 8.91
C LEU A 40 -7.05 2.53 8.01
N THR A 41 -8.22 3.17 8.01
CA THR A 41 -8.52 4.33 7.15
C THR A 41 -7.63 5.55 7.40
N ASP A 42 -7.08 5.69 8.61
CA ASP A 42 -6.15 6.78 8.97
C ASP A 42 -4.71 6.55 8.51
N TYR A 43 -4.36 5.35 8.01
CA TYR A 43 -3.00 5.01 7.57
C TYR A 43 -2.88 5.07 6.05
N ARG A 44 -1.70 5.46 5.57
CA ARG A 44 -1.39 5.44 4.14
C ARG A 44 -1.22 4.02 3.64
N PHE A 45 -1.63 3.77 2.40
CA PHE A 45 -1.47 2.48 1.72
C PHE A 45 -0.65 2.56 0.43
N TRP A 46 0.26 1.60 0.31
CA TRP A 46 0.87 1.21 -0.96
C TRP A 46 0.17 -0.07 -1.44
N TYR A 47 -0.80 0.11 -2.32
CA TYR A 47 -1.67 -0.94 -2.80
C TYR A 47 -1.07 -1.65 -4.03
N ALA A 48 -1.07 -2.98 -4.02
CA ALA A 48 -0.66 -3.79 -5.17
C ALA A 48 -1.84 -4.49 -5.85
N ASP A 49 -2.03 -4.18 -7.13
CA ASP A 49 -3.03 -4.80 -8.00
C ASP A 49 -2.63 -4.63 -9.47
N TYR A 50 -2.47 -5.74 -10.18
CA TYR A 50 -1.93 -5.76 -11.54
C TYR A 50 -3.03 -5.88 -12.62
N HIS A 51 -4.29 -5.65 -12.23
CA HIS A 51 -5.39 -5.49 -13.19
C HIS A 51 -5.36 -4.11 -13.85
N GLU A 52 -6.00 -3.98 -15.00
CA GLU A 52 -6.05 -2.73 -15.77
C GLU A 52 -6.67 -1.57 -14.97
N LEU A 53 -7.65 -1.88 -14.12
CA LEU A 53 -8.30 -0.93 -13.22
C LEU A 53 -8.16 -1.42 -11.77
N PRO A 54 -7.83 -0.52 -10.82
CA PRO A 54 -7.77 -0.86 -9.40
C PRO A 54 -9.12 -1.38 -8.90
N GLN A 55 -9.09 -2.49 -8.15
CA GLN A 55 -10.32 -3.12 -7.63
C GLN A 55 -10.65 -2.73 -6.18
N CYS A 56 -9.75 -2.01 -5.51
CA CYS A 56 -9.89 -1.63 -4.11
C CYS A 56 -10.83 -0.42 -3.94
N PRO A 57 -11.86 -0.50 -3.07
CA PRO A 57 -12.76 0.63 -2.80
C PRO A 57 -12.20 1.65 -1.79
N TYR A 58 -11.07 1.37 -1.15
CA TYR A 58 -10.45 2.22 -0.13
C TYR A 58 -9.42 3.17 -0.74
N GLU A 59 -9.15 4.28 -0.05
CA GLU A 59 -8.09 5.22 -0.44
C GLU A 59 -6.70 4.56 -0.33
N TYR A 60 -5.81 4.90 -1.26
CA TYR A 60 -4.41 4.50 -1.25
C TYR A 60 -3.54 5.65 -1.77
N THR A 61 -2.29 5.69 -1.29
CA THR A 61 -1.31 6.72 -1.64
C THR A 61 -0.46 6.30 -2.83
N ILE A 62 -0.07 5.02 -2.90
CA ILE A 62 0.72 4.47 -4.01
C ILE A 62 -0.03 3.26 -4.58
N TRP A 63 -0.05 3.14 -5.91
CA TRP A 63 -0.52 1.95 -6.61
C TRP A 63 0.63 1.28 -7.35
N GLN A 64 0.96 0.05 -6.97
CA GLN A 64 1.81 -0.86 -7.74
C GLN A 64 0.95 -1.57 -8.79
N TYR A 65 1.06 -1.14 -10.04
CA TYR A 65 0.20 -1.60 -11.13
C TYR A 65 0.83 -2.68 -12.01
N SER A 66 2.11 -3.00 -11.80
CA SER A 66 2.81 -4.06 -12.52
C SER A 66 4.00 -4.58 -11.74
N GLU A 67 4.28 -5.88 -11.84
CA GLU A 67 5.53 -6.53 -11.41
C GLU A 67 6.46 -6.89 -12.59
N ASN A 68 6.00 -6.65 -13.83
CA ASN A 68 6.70 -7.04 -15.05
C ASN A 68 7.12 -5.83 -15.90
N GLY A 69 7.37 -4.69 -15.25
CA GLY A 69 7.79 -3.46 -15.90
C GLY A 69 9.18 -3.52 -16.48
N THR A 70 9.47 -2.59 -17.40
CA THR A 70 10.80 -2.37 -17.95
C THR A 70 11.19 -0.91 -17.79
N VAL A 71 12.35 -0.66 -17.20
CA VAL A 71 12.91 0.69 -17.00
C VAL A 71 14.30 0.73 -17.62
N PRO A 72 14.61 1.73 -18.49
CA PRO A 72 15.94 1.87 -19.07
C PRO A 72 17.04 1.86 -18.00
N GLY A 73 18.03 0.98 -18.16
CA GLY A 73 19.11 0.80 -17.19
C GLY A 73 18.93 -0.36 -16.23
N ILE A 74 17.77 -1.04 -16.23
CA ILE A 74 17.53 -2.27 -15.44
C ILE A 74 17.27 -3.44 -16.40
N ASN A 75 18.04 -4.52 -16.26
CA ASN A 75 18.02 -5.66 -17.19
C ASN A 75 17.04 -6.78 -16.79
N THR A 76 16.32 -6.60 -15.68
CA THR A 76 15.33 -7.56 -15.17
C THR A 76 13.97 -6.87 -15.07
N PRO A 77 12.86 -7.64 -15.08
CA PRO A 77 11.54 -7.09 -14.77
C PRO A 77 11.54 -6.38 -13.42
N VAL A 78 10.77 -5.30 -13.32
CA VAL A 78 10.65 -4.47 -12.11
C VAL A 78 9.21 -4.08 -11.82
N ASP A 79 8.95 -3.81 -10.55
CA ASP A 79 7.68 -3.25 -10.10
C ASP A 79 7.53 -1.80 -10.57
N LEU A 80 6.34 -1.47 -11.10
CA LEU A 80 5.98 -0.11 -11.50
C LEU A 80 4.89 0.44 -10.59
N ASN A 81 5.08 1.69 -10.17
CA ASN A 81 4.28 2.33 -9.14
C ASN A 81 3.84 3.74 -9.58
N ILE A 82 2.63 4.13 -9.22
CA ILE A 82 2.12 5.49 -9.33
C ILE A 82 1.90 6.03 -7.92
N TRP A 83 2.51 7.17 -7.61
CA TRP A 83 2.30 7.88 -6.35
C TRP A 83 1.35 9.07 -6.57
N PHE A 84 0.21 9.05 -5.88
CA PHE A 84 -0.79 10.11 -5.93
C PHE A 84 -0.50 11.15 -4.85
N GLN A 85 0.01 12.31 -5.26
CA GLN A 85 0.24 13.44 -4.37
C GLN A 85 -0.93 14.42 -4.49
N LYS A 86 -1.44 14.89 -3.34
CA LYS A 86 -2.32 16.07 -3.32
C LYS A 86 -1.44 17.30 -3.55
N GLU A 87 -1.82 18.17 -4.49
CA GLU A 87 -1.18 19.48 -4.62
C GLU A 87 -1.32 20.24 -3.30
N GLY A 88 -0.22 20.84 -2.84
CA GLY A 88 -0.16 21.61 -1.58
C GLY A 88 -0.62 23.05 -1.73
#